data_AF-A7RTQ3-F1
#
_entry.id   AF-A7RTQ3-F1
#
_cell.length_a   1.000
_cell.length_b   1.000
_cell.length_c   1.000
_cell.angle_alpha   90.00
_cell.angle_beta   90.00
_cell.angle_gamma   90.00
#
_symmetry.space_group_name_H-M   'P 1'
#
loop_
_entity.id
_entity.type
_entity.pdbx_description
1 polymer ?
#
loop_
_entity_poly.entity_id
_entity_poly.type
_entity_poly.pdbx_seq_one_letter_code
_entity_poly.pdbx_strand_id
1 'polypeptide(L)'
;AAETVCYDVYGCFSNDHPFNRKYVPLPESPASIHTQFMLYTRESPVQYQQLYEDMDITRDTHFNASRRTVIIIHGFAGFTSDIRHEVNWWGFPMKNELLWEGDFNVIIVDWMRGAWFPFTRAVANTRLVGAQTARLLQILEERSGRKLAYVHVIGFSFGAHVAGYVGRRMKKRGRMIDRITALDPAAMWFHKHHEDVRLDTSDALFVDVIHTSADYGITSTIGHADFYPNGGKKQPGCDNFFRGFSSYLFCGHKRAPALFTTSLYTKTPLYSYPCRSEDDFNSGNCLKCDGKCPTMGFRLDTKNNTLSGSFYFRTTDTAPYRR
;
A
#
# COMPACT_ATOMS: atom_id res chain seq x y z
N ALA A 1 29.93 1.90 16.13
CA ALA A 1 29.10 3.09 16.41
C ALA A 1 27.94 3.08 15.44
N ALA A 2 26.80 3.69 15.78
CA ALA A 2 25.73 3.85 14.82
C ALA A 2 26.15 4.82 13.72
N GLU A 3 25.82 4.46 12.48
CA GLU A 3 26.04 5.25 11.29
C GLU A 3 24.75 6.01 10.97
N THR A 4 24.90 7.22 10.43
CA THR A 4 23.78 8.08 10.03
C THR A 4 24.07 8.70 8.66
N VAL A 5 23.03 8.78 7.83
CA VAL A 5 23.05 9.55 6.57
C VAL A 5 21.91 10.56 6.59
N CYS A 6 22.13 11.76 6.06
CA CYS A 6 21.14 12.82 6.01
C CYS A 6 20.94 13.30 4.57
N TYR A 7 19.67 13.57 4.22
CA TYR A 7 19.29 14.03 2.89
C TYR A 7 18.38 15.26 3.03
N ASP A 8 18.98 16.45 3.04
CA ASP A 8 18.33 17.77 3.05
C ASP A 8 16.96 17.78 3.76
N VAL A 9 15.89 17.97 2.97
CA VAL A 9 14.50 18.11 3.43
C VAL A 9 13.85 16.82 3.94
N TYR A 10 14.48 15.66 3.72
CA TYR A 10 14.01 14.35 4.15
C TYR A 10 14.54 13.92 5.53
N GLY A 11 15.51 14.67 6.06
CA GLY A 11 16.13 14.45 7.37
C GLY A 11 17.17 13.33 7.38
N CYS A 12 17.46 12.81 8.57
CA CYS A 12 18.49 11.82 8.81
C CYS A 12 17.94 10.41 9.06
N PHE A 13 18.72 9.41 8.67
CA PHE A 13 18.45 8.00 8.81
C PHE A 13 19.64 7.35 9.49
N SER A 14 19.44 6.83 10.70
CA SER A 14 20.46 6.06 11.41
C SER A 14 20.17 4.56 11.37
N ASN A 15 21.20 3.77 11.66
CA ASN A 15 21.09 2.35 11.97
C ASN A 15 21.11 2.09 13.48
N ASP A 16 20.74 3.09 14.30
CA ASP A 16 20.44 2.87 15.72
C ASP A 16 19.23 1.95 15.88
N HIS A 17 19.06 1.39 17.07
CA HIS A 17 17.84 0.65 17.42
C HIS A 17 16.58 1.50 17.15
N PRO A 18 15.53 0.96 16.49
CA PRO A 18 15.34 -0.44 16.08
C PRO A 18 15.80 -0.78 14.64
N PHE A 19 16.54 0.12 13.98
CA PHE A 19 17.07 -0.05 12.62
C PHE A 19 18.47 -0.68 12.57
N ASN A 20 19.02 -1.12 13.71
CA ASN A 20 20.31 -1.82 13.84
C ASN A 20 20.22 -3.26 13.29
N ARG A 21 20.21 -3.39 11.96
CA ARG A 21 19.90 -4.64 11.27
C ARG A 21 21.10 -5.11 10.44
N LYS A 22 21.69 -6.24 10.82
CA LYS A 22 22.97 -6.77 10.29
C LYS A 22 23.16 -6.68 8.77
N TYR A 23 22.10 -6.90 8.00
CA TYR A 23 22.17 -6.99 6.53
C TYR A 23 21.45 -5.85 5.80
N VAL A 24 20.74 -4.99 6.52
CA VAL A 24 19.97 -3.87 5.94
C VAL A 24 20.81 -2.60 6.09
N PRO A 25 21.33 -2.04 4.99
CA PRO A 25 22.16 -0.84 5.06
C PRO A 25 21.32 0.40 5.40
N LEU A 26 21.99 1.54 5.50
CA LEU A 26 21.30 2.83 5.41
C LEU A 26 20.65 3.01 4.03
N PRO A 27 19.57 3.79 3.92
CA PRO A 27 18.93 4.09 2.63
C PRO A 27 19.94 4.73 1.66
N GLU A 28 19.72 4.53 0.36
CA GLU A 28 20.49 5.23 -0.68
C GLU A 28 20.06 6.69 -0.83
N SER A 29 20.80 7.46 -1.64
CA SER A 29 20.47 8.86 -1.89
C SER A 29 19.16 9.02 -2.68
N PRO A 30 18.46 10.18 -2.56
CA PRO A 30 17.29 10.50 -3.38
C PRO A 30 17.53 10.35 -4.88
N ALA A 31 18.72 10.73 -5.36
CA ALA A 31 19.10 10.62 -6.77
C ALA A 31 19.26 9.15 -7.22
N SER A 32 19.76 8.28 -6.33
CA SER A 32 19.90 6.84 -6.59
C SER A 32 18.55 6.13 -6.64
N ILE A 33 17.67 6.41 -5.66
CA ILE A 33 16.32 5.83 -5.61
C ILE A 33 15.45 6.35 -6.75
N HIS A 34 15.62 7.63 -7.12
CA HIS A 34 14.91 8.31 -8.20
C HIS A 34 13.38 8.15 -8.10
N THR A 35 12.82 8.45 -6.93
CA THR A 35 11.37 8.39 -6.74
C THR A 35 10.66 9.41 -7.60
N GLN A 36 9.67 8.96 -8.36
CA GLN A 36 8.78 9.76 -9.18
C GLN A 36 7.35 9.74 -8.62
N PHE A 37 6.66 10.86 -8.79
CA PHE A 37 5.30 11.07 -8.32
C PHE A 37 4.43 11.42 -9.51
N MET A 38 3.65 10.44 -9.96
CA MET A 38 2.87 10.53 -11.19
C MET A 38 1.43 10.89 -10.84
N LEU A 39 1.04 12.15 -11.01
CA LEU A 39 -0.34 12.59 -10.79
C LEU A 39 -1.21 12.25 -11.99
N TYR A 40 -2.33 11.58 -11.70
CA TYR A 40 -3.45 11.37 -12.59
C TYR A 40 -4.72 11.97 -11.99
N THR A 41 -5.53 12.55 -12.87
CA THR A 41 -6.85 13.10 -12.55
C THR A 41 -7.82 12.72 -13.66
N ARG A 42 -9.11 13.08 -13.53
CA ARG A 42 -10.06 12.88 -14.64
C ARG A 42 -9.74 13.77 -15.84
N GLU A 43 -9.08 14.89 -15.61
CA GLU A 43 -8.60 15.83 -16.63
C GLU A 43 -7.34 15.32 -17.34
N SER A 44 -6.52 14.51 -16.65
CA SER A 44 -5.31 13.88 -17.19
C SER A 44 -5.26 12.37 -16.89
N PRO A 45 -6.18 11.55 -17.46
CA PRO A 45 -6.30 10.14 -17.09
C PRO A 45 -5.24 9.24 -17.75
N VAL A 46 -4.69 9.66 -18.90
CA VAL A 46 -3.72 8.88 -19.70
C VAL A 46 -2.29 9.31 -19.45
N GLN A 47 -1.98 10.59 -19.63
CA GLN A 47 -0.65 11.15 -19.41
C GLN A 47 -0.57 11.74 -18.01
N TYR A 48 0.41 11.31 -17.23
CA TYR A 48 0.62 11.84 -15.89
C TYR A 48 1.24 13.24 -15.92
N GLN A 49 0.94 14.02 -14.90
CA GLN A 49 1.70 15.21 -14.55
C GLN A 49 2.71 14.83 -13.48
N GLN A 50 4.01 14.95 -13.80
CA GLN A 50 5.06 14.67 -12.84
C GLN A 50 5.03 15.72 -11.74
N LEU A 51 4.95 15.27 -10.48
CA LEU A 51 5.05 16.16 -9.34
C LEU A 51 6.51 16.32 -8.91
N TYR A 52 6.93 17.57 -8.73
CA TYR A 52 8.22 17.98 -8.20
C TYR A 52 8.03 18.82 -6.95
N GLU A 53 9.09 18.95 -6.14
CA GLU A 53 9.02 19.72 -4.90
C GLU A 53 8.94 21.24 -5.11
N ASP A 54 9.53 21.72 -6.20
CA ASP A 54 9.66 23.12 -6.56
C ASP A 54 8.58 23.63 -7.54
N MET A 55 7.66 22.76 -7.97
CA MET A 55 6.64 23.12 -8.95
C MET A 55 5.52 24.03 -8.38
N ASP A 56 4.90 24.82 -9.27
CA ASP A 56 3.63 25.47 -8.97
C ASP A 56 2.48 24.51 -9.26
N ILE A 57 2.04 23.79 -8.23
CA ILE A 57 0.99 22.78 -8.36
C ILE A 57 -0.35 23.37 -8.87
N THR A 58 -0.59 24.66 -8.63
CA THR A 58 -1.87 25.30 -8.97
C THR A 58 -1.95 25.69 -10.44
N ARG A 59 -0.80 25.99 -11.05
CA ARG A 59 -0.70 26.39 -12.46
C ARG A 59 -0.32 25.24 -13.38
N ASP A 60 0.58 24.37 -12.92
CA ASP A 60 1.24 23.39 -13.77
C ASP A 60 0.61 21.99 -13.67
N THR A 61 -0.41 21.81 -12.81
CA THR A 61 -1.09 20.53 -12.61
C THR A 61 -2.60 20.64 -12.47
N HIS A 62 -3.32 19.53 -12.65
CA HIS A 62 -4.75 19.40 -12.36
C HIS A 62 -5.04 19.03 -10.89
N PHE A 63 -4.05 19.15 -10.00
CA PHE A 63 -4.21 18.83 -8.59
C PHE A 63 -5.25 19.73 -7.93
N ASN A 64 -6.14 19.15 -7.12
CA ASN A 64 -7.12 19.90 -6.33
C ASN A 64 -7.16 19.40 -4.89
N ALA A 65 -6.74 20.25 -3.94
CA ALA A 65 -6.69 19.90 -2.52
C ALA A 65 -8.06 19.56 -1.88
N SER A 66 -9.16 19.96 -2.52
CA SER A 66 -10.53 19.65 -2.06
C SER A 66 -10.98 18.25 -2.47
N ARG A 67 -10.30 17.60 -3.42
CA ARG A 67 -10.54 16.22 -3.82
C ARG A 67 -9.85 15.25 -2.85
N ARG A 68 -10.35 14.02 -2.77
CA ARG A 68 -9.60 12.95 -2.08
C ARG A 68 -8.31 12.67 -2.85
N THR A 69 -7.22 12.51 -2.13
CA THR A 69 -5.92 12.12 -2.70
C THR A 69 -5.65 10.66 -2.37
N VAL A 70 -5.50 9.84 -3.40
CA VAL A 70 -5.19 8.41 -3.29
C VAL A 70 -3.76 8.17 -3.78
N ILE A 71 -2.90 7.70 -2.89
CA ILE A 71 -1.50 7.38 -3.19
C ILE A 71 -1.39 5.88 -3.43
N ILE A 72 -0.79 5.46 -4.55
CA ILE A 72 -0.52 4.06 -4.87
C ILE A 72 0.99 3.83 -4.81
N ILE A 73 1.44 2.90 -3.97
CA ILE A 73 2.86 2.61 -3.76
C ILE A 73 3.14 1.15 -4.07
N HIS A 74 3.99 0.89 -5.08
CA HIS A 74 4.39 -0.46 -5.44
C HIS A 74 5.43 -1.05 -4.48
N GLY A 75 5.63 -2.35 -4.63
CA GLY A 75 6.55 -3.15 -3.81
C GLY A 75 7.91 -3.35 -4.45
N PHE A 76 8.51 -4.49 -4.12
CA PHE A 76 9.78 -4.93 -4.69
C PHE A 76 9.68 -5.10 -6.22
N ALA A 77 10.65 -4.54 -6.94
CA ALA A 77 10.72 -4.52 -8.40
C ALA A 77 11.09 -5.86 -9.04
N GLY A 78 11.50 -6.85 -8.24
CA GLY A 78 11.99 -8.12 -8.77
C GLY A 78 13.42 -8.02 -9.31
N PHE A 79 13.68 -8.83 -10.32
CA PHE A 79 14.96 -8.94 -11.04
C PHE A 79 14.85 -8.47 -12.51
N THR A 80 13.70 -7.91 -12.91
CA THR A 80 13.33 -7.66 -14.32
C THR A 80 13.58 -6.22 -14.68
N SER A 81 14.41 -5.95 -15.69
CA SER A 81 14.87 -4.59 -16.03
C SER A 81 13.81 -3.71 -16.67
N ASP A 82 12.59 -4.24 -16.86
CA ASP A 82 11.46 -3.47 -17.34
C ASP A 82 10.83 -2.67 -16.20
N ILE A 83 11.20 -1.40 -16.16
CA ILE A 83 10.79 -0.38 -15.20
C ILE A 83 9.26 -0.27 -15.10
N ARG A 84 8.49 -0.74 -16.10
CA ARG A 84 7.04 -0.59 -16.12
C ARG A 84 6.28 -1.81 -15.63
N HIS A 85 6.93 -2.94 -15.35
CA HIS A 85 6.22 -4.21 -15.21
C HIS A 85 5.25 -4.24 -14.01
N GLU A 86 5.65 -3.74 -12.85
CA GLU A 86 4.80 -3.74 -11.65
C GLU A 86 3.70 -2.65 -11.71
N VAL A 87 4.05 -1.43 -12.12
CA VAL A 87 3.08 -0.33 -12.24
C VAL A 87 2.06 -0.62 -13.37
N ASN A 88 2.50 -1.16 -14.50
CA ASN A 88 1.60 -1.53 -15.60
C ASN A 88 0.61 -2.62 -15.20
N TRP A 89 1.06 -3.60 -14.41
CA TRP A 89 0.26 -4.78 -14.12
C TRP A 89 -0.92 -4.48 -13.17
N TRP A 90 -0.73 -3.62 -12.17
CA TRP A 90 -1.79 -3.35 -11.18
C TRP A 90 -1.97 -1.88 -10.83
N GLY A 91 -0.91 -1.07 -10.83
CA GLY A 91 -0.97 0.35 -10.49
C GLY A 91 -1.82 1.15 -11.48
N PHE A 92 -1.58 1.00 -12.79
CA PHE A 92 -2.38 1.66 -13.83
C PHE A 92 -3.83 1.17 -13.91
N PRO A 93 -4.12 -0.14 -13.88
CA PRO A 93 -5.50 -0.62 -13.77
C PRO A 93 -6.22 -0.05 -12.55
N MET A 94 -5.62 -0.10 -11.36
CA MET A 94 -6.24 0.45 -10.15
C MET A 94 -6.46 1.96 -10.25
N LYS A 95 -5.48 2.71 -10.77
CA LYS A 95 -5.63 4.15 -11.02
C LYS A 95 -6.80 4.43 -11.95
N ASN A 96 -6.98 3.67 -13.03
CA ASN A 96 -8.10 3.86 -13.94
C ASN A 96 -9.42 3.65 -13.19
N GLU A 97 -9.56 2.54 -12.45
CA GLU A 97 -10.78 2.26 -11.69
C GLU A 97 -11.07 3.31 -10.61
N LEU A 98 -10.04 3.86 -9.97
CA LEU A 98 -10.21 4.98 -9.02
C LEU A 98 -10.74 6.23 -9.70
N LEU A 99 -10.22 6.60 -10.88
CA LEU A 99 -10.70 7.76 -11.64
C LEU A 99 -12.13 7.55 -12.16
N TRP A 100 -12.53 6.31 -12.45
CA TRP A 100 -13.92 5.95 -12.75
C TRP A 100 -14.81 6.09 -11.51
N GLU A 101 -14.37 5.60 -10.35
CA GLU A 101 -15.12 5.61 -9.10
C GLU A 101 -15.42 7.03 -8.59
N GLY A 102 -14.48 7.97 -8.72
CA GLY A 102 -14.66 9.32 -8.19
C GLY A 102 -13.71 10.35 -8.77
N ASP A 103 -13.99 11.61 -8.43
CA ASP A 103 -13.12 12.73 -8.77
C ASP A 103 -12.00 12.83 -7.73
N PHE A 104 -10.87 12.18 -8.02
CA PHE A 104 -9.73 12.02 -7.12
C PHE A 104 -8.45 12.60 -7.72
N ASN A 105 -7.52 12.99 -6.84
CA ASN A 105 -6.10 13.06 -7.20
C ASN A 105 -5.52 11.66 -6.99
N VAL A 106 -5.13 10.95 -8.06
CA VAL A 106 -4.47 9.64 -7.93
C VAL A 106 -2.98 9.81 -8.21
N ILE A 107 -2.13 9.54 -7.23
CA ILE A 107 -0.68 9.68 -7.35
C ILE A 107 -0.04 8.30 -7.26
N ILE A 108 0.63 7.88 -8.33
CA ILE A 108 1.46 6.67 -8.29
C ILE A 108 2.87 7.08 -7.86
N VAL A 109 3.37 6.42 -6.81
CA VAL A 109 4.76 6.56 -6.34
C VAL A 109 5.58 5.47 -7.01
N ASP A 110 6.32 5.87 -8.04
CA ASP A 110 7.28 5.00 -8.71
C ASP A 110 8.65 5.17 -8.05
N TRP A 111 9.15 4.11 -7.43
CA TRP A 111 10.47 4.04 -6.82
C TRP A 111 11.23 2.82 -7.33
N MET A 112 10.95 2.38 -8.56
CA MET A 112 11.45 1.15 -9.17
C MET A 112 12.97 0.98 -9.05
N ARG A 113 13.75 2.06 -9.25
CA ARG A 113 15.21 2.02 -9.12
C ARG A 113 15.66 1.67 -7.70
N GLY A 114 15.04 2.28 -6.69
CA GLY A 114 15.32 1.95 -5.28
C GLY A 114 14.65 0.67 -4.79
N ALA A 115 13.63 0.15 -5.50
CA ALA A 115 12.95 -1.11 -5.20
C ALA A 115 13.64 -2.33 -5.82
N TRP A 116 14.71 -2.11 -6.57
CA TRP A 116 15.47 -3.14 -7.28
C TRP A 116 16.35 -3.98 -6.34
N PHE A 117 16.78 -5.15 -6.82
CA PHE A 117 17.74 -6.01 -6.13
C PHE A 117 19.06 -5.26 -5.79
N PRO A 118 19.66 -5.42 -4.59
CA PRO A 118 19.37 -6.44 -3.58
C PRO A 118 18.22 -6.09 -2.64
N PHE A 119 17.49 -7.13 -2.18
CA PHE A 119 16.32 -6.99 -1.29
C PHE A 119 16.59 -6.13 -0.06
N THR A 120 17.75 -6.29 0.58
CA THR A 120 18.06 -5.55 1.81
C THR A 120 18.23 -4.06 1.57
N ARG A 121 18.69 -3.67 0.37
CA ARG A 121 18.77 -2.27 -0.05
C ARG A 121 17.39 -1.71 -0.36
N ALA A 122 16.55 -2.47 -1.08
CA ALA A 122 15.15 -2.08 -1.28
C ALA A 122 14.40 -1.90 0.06
N VAL A 123 14.63 -2.77 1.03
CA VAL A 123 14.11 -2.63 2.40
C VAL A 123 14.60 -1.34 3.05
N ALA A 124 15.89 -1.02 2.98
CA ALA A 124 16.43 0.22 3.51
C ALA A 124 15.78 1.46 2.85
N ASN A 125 15.66 1.43 1.53
CA ASN A 125 15.12 2.49 0.70
C ASN A 125 13.66 2.82 1.02
N THR A 126 12.86 1.86 1.53
CA THR A 126 11.48 2.12 1.96
C THR A 126 11.38 3.29 2.96
N ARG A 127 12.39 3.47 3.83
CA ARG A 127 12.45 4.58 4.80
C ARG A 127 12.51 5.93 4.10
N LEU A 128 13.36 6.06 3.08
CA LEU A 128 13.53 7.30 2.33
C LEU A 128 12.34 7.57 1.42
N VAL A 129 11.81 6.56 0.71
CA VAL A 129 10.61 6.74 -0.13
C VAL A 129 9.41 7.22 0.69
N GLY A 130 9.25 6.68 1.91
CA GLY A 130 8.21 7.14 2.84
C GLY A 130 8.42 8.60 3.28
N ALA A 131 9.68 9.01 3.49
CA ALA A 131 10.02 10.40 3.77
C ALA A 131 9.73 11.34 2.59
N GLN A 132 10.07 10.92 1.37
CA GLN A 132 9.83 11.67 0.13
C GLN A 132 8.33 11.84 -0.13
N THR A 133 7.56 10.76 0.02
CA THR A 133 6.10 10.81 -0.19
C THR A 133 5.42 11.67 0.88
N ALA A 134 5.85 11.58 2.14
CA ALA A 134 5.37 12.49 3.18
C ALA A 134 5.74 13.95 2.90
N ARG A 135 6.94 14.22 2.38
CA ARG A 135 7.35 15.58 1.99
C ARG A 135 6.48 16.10 0.83
N LEU A 136 6.19 15.28 -0.17
CA LEU A 136 5.27 15.64 -1.25
C LEU A 136 3.90 16.05 -0.69
N LEU A 137 3.30 15.26 0.19
CA LEU A 137 1.98 15.59 0.78
C LEU A 137 2.00 16.95 1.49
N GLN A 138 3.09 17.29 2.19
CA GLN A 138 3.23 18.63 2.77
C GLN A 138 3.32 19.72 1.71
N ILE A 139 4.10 19.52 0.66
CA ILE A 139 4.22 20.50 -0.42
C ILE A 139 2.86 20.72 -1.09
N LEU A 140 2.07 19.67 -1.29
CA LEU A 140 0.71 19.79 -1.80
C LEU A 140 -0.18 20.65 -0.89
N GLU A 141 -0.04 20.55 0.43
CA GLU A 141 -0.77 21.39 1.39
C GLU A 141 -0.27 22.83 1.41
N GLU A 142 1.05 23.00 1.49
CA GLU A 142 1.74 24.30 1.53
C GLU A 142 1.39 25.13 0.30
N ARG A 143 1.50 24.53 -0.90
CA ARG A 143 1.30 25.23 -2.18
C ARG A 143 -0.16 25.45 -2.53
N SER A 144 -1.06 24.56 -2.08
CA SER A 144 -2.50 24.78 -2.26
C SER A 144 -3.10 25.74 -1.22
N GLY A 145 -2.34 26.09 -0.18
CA GLY A 145 -2.80 26.90 0.94
C GLY A 145 -3.89 26.21 1.78
N ARG A 146 -4.09 24.89 1.62
CA ARG A 146 -5.18 24.14 2.23
C ARG A 146 -4.73 22.75 2.66
N LYS A 147 -5.28 22.27 3.77
CA LYS A 147 -5.17 20.86 4.15
C LYS A 147 -5.86 20.00 3.08
N LEU A 148 -5.21 18.92 2.65
CA LEU A 148 -5.84 17.91 1.79
C LEU A 148 -7.12 17.39 2.46
N ALA A 149 -8.21 17.26 1.70
CA ALA A 149 -9.51 16.88 2.26
C ALA A 149 -9.53 15.46 2.86
N TYR A 150 -8.82 14.52 2.23
CA TYR A 150 -8.71 13.13 2.67
C TYR A 150 -7.53 12.48 1.94
N VAL A 151 -6.68 11.74 2.67
CA VAL A 151 -5.53 11.02 2.11
C VAL A 151 -5.67 9.53 2.37
N HIS A 152 -5.72 8.75 1.29
CA HIS A 152 -5.70 7.29 1.32
C HIS A 152 -4.39 6.80 0.71
N VAL A 153 -3.56 6.12 1.49
CA VAL A 153 -2.32 5.51 0.98
C VAL A 153 -2.53 4.00 0.81
N ILE A 154 -2.38 3.52 -0.41
CA ILE A 154 -2.49 2.10 -0.78
C ILE A 154 -1.08 1.60 -1.07
N GLY A 155 -0.58 0.68 -0.26
CA GLY A 155 0.77 0.12 -0.40
C GLY A 155 0.74 -1.37 -0.62
N PHE A 156 1.44 -1.86 -1.64
CA PHE A 156 1.59 -3.30 -1.93
C PHE A 156 2.96 -3.82 -1.53
N SER A 157 3.04 -4.98 -0.86
CA SER A 157 4.32 -5.64 -0.52
C SER A 157 5.23 -4.70 0.31
N PHE A 158 6.45 -4.39 -0.15
CA PHE A 158 7.31 -3.36 0.48
C PHE A 158 6.66 -1.97 0.52
N GLY A 159 5.81 -1.64 -0.45
CA GLY A 159 5.04 -0.39 -0.50
C GLY A 159 4.05 -0.25 0.66
N ALA A 160 3.59 -1.35 1.27
CA ALA A 160 2.78 -1.30 2.49
C ALA A 160 3.56 -0.70 3.66
N HIS A 161 4.86 -1.00 3.77
CA HIS A 161 5.72 -0.44 4.80
C HIS A 161 6.17 0.97 4.46
N VAL A 162 6.36 1.30 3.17
CA VAL A 162 6.48 2.70 2.73
C VAL A 162 5.28 3.51 3.21
N ALA A 163 4.06 3.01 3.04
CA ALA A 163 2.84 3.68 3.53
C ALA A 163 2.87 3.92 5.04
N GLY A 164 3.33 2.94 5.84
CA GLY A 164 3.56 3.13 7.27
C GLY A 164 4.54 4.26 7.57
N TYR A 165 5.69 4.31 6.87
CA TYR A 165 6.64 5.42 7.00
C TYR A 165 6.03 6.77 6.59
N VAL A 166 5.19 6.84 5.56
CA VAL A 166 4.44 8.07 5.22
C VAL A 166 3.60 8.51 6.42
N GLY A 167 2.82 7.58 6.98
CA GLY A 167 1.99 7.80 8.17
C GLY A 167 2.76 8.39 9.35
N ARG A 168 3.86 7.75 9.76
CA ARG A 168 4.71 8.23 10.87
C ARG A 168 5.28 9.62 10.63
N ARG A 169 5.74 9.88 9.41
CA ARG A 169 6.34 11.18 9.06
C ARG A 169 5.32 12.30 9.06
N MET A 170 4.10 12.04 8.58
CA MET A 170 3.00 12.99 8.65
C MET A 170 2.57 13.21 10.11
N LYS A 171 2.46 12.14 10.91
CA LYS A 171 2.08 12.21 12.32
C LYS A 171 3.05 13.06 13.14
N LYS A 172 4.36 12.90 12.92
CA LYS A 172 5.41 13.75 13.56
C LYS A 172 5.27 15.24 13.25
N ARG A 173 4.55 15.59 12.18
CA ARG A 173 4.26 16.97 11.77
C ARG A 173 2.82 17.40 12.13
N GLY A 174 2.15 16.66 13.01
CA GLY A 174 0.83 17.00 13.52
C GLY A 174 -0.35 16.66 12.59
N ARG A 175 -0.13 15.79 11.58
CA ARG A 175 -1.17 15.36 10.66
C ARG A 175 -1.20 13.84 10.52
N MET A 176 -2.30 13.20 10.88
CA MET A 176 -2.46 11.76 10.58
C MET A 176 -3.02 11.55 9.18
N ILE A 177 -2.59 10.45 8.54
CA ILE A 177 -3.19 9.96 7.29
C ILE A 177 -4.57 9.40 7.61
N ASP A 178 -5.56 9.65 6.75
CA ASP A 178 -6.93 9.20 6.99
C ASP A 178 -7.07 7.68 6.88
N ARG A 179 -6.46 7.09 5.85
CA ARG A 179 -6.50 5.63 5.65
C ARG A 179 -5.21 5.11 5.04
N ILE A 180 -4.72 4.00 5.56
CA ILE A 180 -3.73 3.15 4.87
C ILE A 180 -4.41 1.82 4.54
N THR A 181 -4.36 1.42 3.27
CA THR A 181 -4.66 0.03 2.88
C THR A 181 -3.37 -0.69 2.51
N ALA A 182 -3.14 -1.80 3.18
CA ALA A 182 -1.93 -2.58 3.05
C ALA A 182 -2.23 -3.88 2.30
N LEU A 183 -1.74 -3.97 1.07
CA LEU A 183 -1.97 -5.09 0.17
C LEU A 183 -0.83 -6.10 0.34
N ASP A 184 -1.13 -7.20 1.02
CA ASP A 184 -0.21 -8.29 1.37
C ASP A 184 1.18 -7.80 1.82
N PRO A 185 1.28 -7.11 2.98
CA PRO A 185 2.51 -6.46 3.43
C PRO A 185 3.64 -7.48 3.56
N ALA A 186 4.81 -7.22 2.99
CA ALA A 186 5.86 -8.25 2.91
C ALA A 186 6.37 -8.67 4.29
N ALA A 187 6.45 -9.97 4.57
CA ALA A 187 7.02 -10.47 5.81
C ALA A 187 8.55 -10.37 5.84
N MET A 188 9.19 -10.62 4.70
CA MET A 188 10.65 -10.67 4.62
C MET A 188 11.25 -9.32 5.01
N TRP A 189 12.08 -9.31 6.06
CA TRP A 189 12.68 -8.11 6.64
C TRP A 189 11.72 -7.13 7.32
N PHE A 190 10.48 -7.53 7.66
CA PHE A 190 9.56 -6.67 8.40
C PHE A 190 8.81 -7.42 9.51
N HIS A 191 8.47 -8.69 9.30
CA HIS A 191 7.77 -9.50 10.29
C HIS A 191 8.56 -9.61 11.60
N LYS A 192 7.85 -9.49 12.73
CA LYS A 192 8.41 -9.50 14.10
C LYS A 192 9.46 -8.42 14.41
N HIS A 193 9.62 -7.42 13.53
CA HIS A 193 10.36 -6.21 13.87
C HIS A 193 9.49 -5.19 14.61
N HIS A 194 10.16 -4.24 15.27
CA HIS A 194 9.56 -3.11 15.96
C HIS A 194 8.61 -2.33 15.03
N GLU A 195 7.57 -1.73 15.61
CA GLU A 195 6.55 -0.97 14.86
C GLU A 195 7.16 0.19 14.08
N ASP A 196 8.22 0.82 14.57
CA ASP A 196 8.95 1.82 13.78
C ASP A 196 9.55 1.31 12.46
N VAL A 197 9.77 -0.01 12.32
CA VAL A 197 10.41 -0.64 11.14
C VAL A 197 9.37 -1.12 10.11
N ARG A 198 8.12 -1.34 10.50
CA ARG A 198 7.06 -1.95 9.67
C ARG A 198 5.73 -1.27 9.91
N LEU A 199 4.84 -1.25 8.92
CA LEU A 199 3.45 -0.79 9.09
C LEU A 199 2.80 -1.30 10.39
N ASP A 200 2.08 -0.42 11.07
CA ASP A 200 1.22 -0.71 12.22
C ASP A 200 0.00 0.23 12.29
N THR A 201 -0.91 -0.03 13.22
CA THR A 201 -2.18 0.71 13.39
C THR A 201 -2.00 2.18 13.70
N SER A 202 -0.88 2.58 14.31
CA SER A 202 -0.63 3.95 14.74
C SER A 202 -0.22 4.90 13.60
N ASP A 203 -0.02 4.38 12.39
CA ASP A 203 0.44 5.10 11.21
C ASP A 203 -0.68 5.90 10.51
N ALA A 204 -1.95 5.58 10.75
CA ALA A 204 -3.10 6.28 10.19
C ALA A 204 -4.30 6.27 11.14
N LEU A 205 -5.30 7.11 10.86
CA LEU A 205 -6.61 7.06 11.51
C LEU A 205 -7.27 5.70 11.31
N PHE A 206 -7.06 5.07 10.15
CA PHE A 206 -7.51 3.72 9.88
C PHE A 206 -6.51 2.93 9.03
N VAL A 207 -6.19 1.69 9.43
CA VAL A 207 -5.34 0.77 8.68
C VAL A 207 -6.12 -0.50 8.39
N ASP A 208 -6.32 -0.83 7.11
CA ASP A 208 -6.87 -2.11 6.68
C ASP A 208 -5.86 -2.93 5.88
N VAL A 209 -5.80 -4.22 6.15
CA VAL A 209 -4.79 -5.12 5.59
C VAL A 209 -5.47 -6.24 4.83
N ILE A 210 -4.96 -6.58 3.65
CA ILE A 210 -5.47 -7.71 2.85
C ILE A 210 -4.34 -8.74 2.74
N HIS A 211 -4.48 -9.85 3.44
CA HIS A 211 -3.52 -10.95 3.45
C HIS A 211 -3.89 -11.97 2.37
N THR A 212 -2.97 -12.28 1.48
CA THR A 212 -3.21 -13.23 0.39
C THR A 212 -2.14 -14.30 0.23
N SER A 213 -0.94 -14.10 0.80
CA SER A 213 0.15 -15.06 0.73
C SER A 213 0.82 -15.28 2.08
N ALA A 214 0.86 -16.53 2.53
CA ALA A 214 1.68 -16.91 3.69
C ALA A 214 3.18 -17.01 3.36
N ASP A 215 3.54 -17.16 2.10
CA ASP A 215 4.93 -17.32 1.66
C ASP A 215 5.68 -15.97 1.59
N TYR A 216 4.95 -14.88 1.30
CA TYR A 216 5.53 -13.56 1.10
C TYR A 216 4.99 -12.49 2.05
N GLY A 217 3.72 -12.59 2.44
CA GLY A 217 3.03 -11.62 3.27
C GLY A 217 3.16 -11.90 4.77
N ILE A 218 3.02 -10.86 5.58
CA ILE A 218 2.80 -10.98 7.02
C ILE A 218 1.46 -11.68 7.23
N THR A 219 1.42 -12.70 8.10
CA THR A 219 0.18 -13.45 8.40
C THR A 219 -0.50 -13.00 9.69
N SER A 220 0.24 -12.36 10.60
CA SER A 220 -0.30 -11.78 11.82
C SER A 220 -1.09 -10.49 11.53
N THR A 221 -2.08 -10.19 12.37
CA THR A 221 -2.81 -8.94 12.32
C THR A 221 -1.90 -7.75 12.57
N ILE A 222 -1.89 -6.77 11.67
CA ILE A 222 -1.12 -5.51 11.81
C ILE A 222 -1.94 -4.26 11.50
N GLY A 223 -3.22 -4.42 11.14
CA GLY A 223 -4.16 -3.33 10.92
C GLY A 223 -5.19 -3.20 12.04
N HIS A 224 -6.10 -2.24 11.86
CA HIS A 224 -7.33 -2.24 12.64
C HIS A 224 -8.22 -3.39 12.15
N ALA A 225 -8.38 -3.53 10.83
CA ALA A 225 -9.13 -4.60 10.18
C ALA A 225 -8.24 -5.40 9.23
N ASP A 226 -8.11 -6.70 9.47
CA ASP A 226 -7.27 -7.61 8.71
C ASP A 226 -8.13 -8.63 7.95
N PHE A 227 -8.06 -8.61 6.62
CA PHE A 227 -8.87 -9.43 5.72
C PHE A 227 -8.07 -10.62 5.19
N TYR A 228 -8.62 -11.81 5.30
CA TYR A 228 -8.01 -13.09 4.94
C TYR A 228 -8.84 -13.82 3.87
N PRO A 229 -8.91 -13.30 2.62
CA PRO A 229 -9.51 -14.03 1.50
C PRO A 229 -8.86 -15.42 1.36
N ASN A 230 -9.70 -16.45 1.33
CA ASN A 230 -9.27 -17.85 1.22
C ASN A 230 -8.27 -18.26 2.31
N GLY A 231 -8.43 -17.70 3.52
CA GLY A 231 -7.53 -17.94 4.65
C GLY A 231 -6.24 -17.10 4.63
N GLY A 232 -6.04 -16.28 3.60
CA GLY A 232 -4.87 -15.43 3.43
C GLY A 232 -3.55 -16.15 3.20
N LYS A 233 -3.60 -17.47 2.93
CA LYS A 233 -2.42 -18.31 2.72
C LYS A 233 -2.16 -18.57 1.25
N LYS A 234 -3.13 -19.20 0.58
CA LYS A 234 -3.00 -19.68 -0.79
C LYS A 234 -4.28 -19.40 -1.55
N GLN A 235 -4.14 -18.73 -2.69
CA GLN A 235 -5.29 -18.20 -3.42
C GLN A 235 -5.73 -19.16 -4.53
N PRO A 236 -7.05 -19.32 -4.75
CA PRO A 236 -7.57 -20.15 -5.84
C PRO A 236 -6.98 -19.75 -7.20
N GLY A 237 -6.58 -20.74 -7.99
CA GLY A 237 -5.95 -20.55 -9.31
C GLY A 237 -4.43 -20.31 -9.28
N CYS A 238 -3.80 -20.24 -8.10
CA CYS A 238 -2.36 -20.06 -7.94
C CYS A 238 -1.54 -21.37 -7.91
N ASP A 239 -2.15 -22.49 -8.25
CA ASP A 239 -1.51 -23.82 -8.34
C ASP A 239 -1.12 -24.24 -9.75
N ASN A 240 -1.50 -23.44 -10.74
CA ASN A 240 -1.35 -23.79 -12.14
C ASN A 240 0.02 -23.35 -12.66
N PHE A 241 1.02 -24.22 -12.52
CA PHE A 241 2.37 -24.06 -13.08
C PHE A 241 2.37 -23.70 -14.58
N PHE A 242 1.38 -24.19 -15.33
CA PHE A 242 1.19 -23.93 -16.77
C PHE A 242 0.86 -22.47 -17.12
N ARG A 243 0.61 -21.58 -16.14
CA ARG A 243 0.42 -20.13 -16.35
C ARG A 243 1.72 -19.31 -16.38
N GLY A 244 2.89 -19.98 -16.33
CA GLY A 244 4.22 -19.37 -16.38
C GLY A 244 4.88 -19.25 -15.00
N PHE A 245 6.20 -19.48 -14.95
CA PHE A 245 6.97 -19.62 -13.70
C PHE A 245 6.92 -18.40 -12.78
N SER A 246 7.03 -17.18 -13.33
CA SER A 246 6.95 -15.93 -12.56
C SER A 246 5.53 -15.61 -12.09
N SER A 247 4.53 -15.87 -12.95
CA SER A 247 3.10 -15.75 -12.63
C SER A 247 2.68 -16.74 -11.54
N TYR A 248 3.30 -17.91 -11.48
CA TYR A 248 3.09 -18.93 -10.45
C TYR A 248 3.71 -18.52 -9.12
N LEU A 249 5.00 -18.12 -9.11
CA LEU A 249 5.77 -17.90 -7.89
C LEU A 249 5.20 -16.80 -6.98
N PHE A 250 4.71 -15.69 -7.56
CA PHE A 250 4.13 -14.58 -6.79
C PHE A 250 2.60 -14.50 -6.89
N CYS A 251 1.92 -15.51 -7.43
CA CYS A 251 0.48 -15.46 -7.72
C CYS A 251 -0.35 -15.08 -6.49
N GLY A 252 -0.09 -15.75 -5.36
CA GLY A 252 -0.80 -15.49 -4.10
C GLY A 252 -0.57 -14.06 -3.63
N HIS A 253 0.68 -13.59 -3.67
CA HIS A 253 1.06 -12.24 -3.28
C HIS A 253 0.37 -11.18 -4.13
N LYS A 254 0.34 -11.42 -5.44
CA LYS A 254 -0.29 -10.57 -6.45
C LYS A 254 -1.82 -10.56 -6.39
N ARG A 255 -2.45 -11.43 -5.59
CA ARG A 255 -3.91 -11.46 -5.46
C ARG A 255 -4.45 -10.26 -4.68
N ALA A 256 -3.73 -9.71 -3.70
CA ALA A 256 -4.19 -8.58 -2.90
C ALA A 256 -4.52 -7.33 -3.74
N PRO A 257 -3.61 -6.78 -4.57
CA PRO A 257 -3.96 -5.65 -5.44
C PRO A 257 -5.04 -5.99 -6.46
N ALA A 258 -5.11 -7.25 -6.91
CA ALA A 258 -6.15 -7.68 -7.84
C ALA A 258 -7.54 -7.69 -7.18
N LEU A 259 -7.67 -8.21 -5.96
CA LEU A 259 -8.91 -8.18 -5.16
C LEU A 259 -9.34 -6.75 -4.81
N PHE A 260 -8.38 -5.89 -4.41
CA PHE A 260 -8.68 -4.49 -4.15
C PHE A 260 -9.19 -3.79 -5.41
N THR A 261 -8.56 -4.02 -6.56
CA THR A 261 -9.03 -3.49 -7.85
C THR A 261 -10.42 -4.04 -8.20
N THR A 262 -10.70 -5.32 -7.97
CA THR A 262 -12.04 -5.91 -8.11
C THR A 262 -13.10 -5.24 -7.24
N SER A 263 -12.73 -4.79 -6.04
CA SER A 263 -13.64 -4.04 -5.17
C SER A 263 -14.07 -2.67 -5.72
N LEU A 264 -13.30 -2.11 -6.66
CA LEU A 264 -13.61 -0.84 -7.35
C LEU A 264 -14.54 -1.08 -8.54
N TYR A 265 -14.18 -1.96 -9.48
CA TYR A 265 -14.94 -2.07 -10.73
C TYR A 265 -16.22 -2.91 -10.62
N THR A 266 -16.31 -3.82 -9.63
CA THR A 266 -17.53 -4.62 -9.42
C THR A 266 -18.51 -3.90 -8.51
N LYS A 267 -19.81 -4.01 -8.81
CA LYS A 267 -20.89 -3.58 -7.89
C LYS A 267 -21.17 -4.59 -6.78
N THR A 268 -20.67 -5.83 -6.92
CA THR A 268 -20.89 -6.91 -5.96
C THR A 268 -19.91 -6.78 -4.79
N PRO A 269 -20.37 -6.51 -3.57
CA PRO A 269 -19.46 -6.33 -2.45
C PRO A 269 -18.79 -7.65 -2.06
N LEU A 270 -17.49 -7.61 -1.80
CA LEU A 270 -16.73 -8.71 -1.22
C LEU A 270 -16.94 -8.73 0.29
N TYR A 271 -18.14 -9.17 0.70
CA TYR A 271 -18.51 -9.32 2.11
C TYR A 271 -17.56 -10.28 2.82
N SER A 272 -17.27 -9.95 4.07
CA SER A 272 -16.35 -10.68 4.92
C SER A 272 -16.95 -10.89 6.29
N TYR A 273 -16.54 -11.97 6.94
CA TYR A 273 -17.11 -12.39 8.21
C TYR A 273 -16.11 -12.20 9.35
N PRO A 274 -16.46 -11.50 10.43
CA PRO A 274 -15.59 -11.39 11.60
C PRO A 274 -15.42 -12.77 12.21
N CYS A 275 -14.17 -13.23 12.35
CA CYS A 275 -13.89 -14.54 12.91
C CYS A 275 -12.60 -14.52 13.72
N ARG A 276 -12.51 -15.40 14.72
CA ARG A 276 -11.30 -15.52 15.56
C ARG A 276 -10.16 -16.22 14.83
N SER A 277 -10.48 -17.13 13.92
CA SER A 277 -9.51 -17.93 13.18
C SER A 277 -10.06 -18.40 11.85
N GLU A 278 -9.17 -18.86 10.97
CA GLU A 278 -9.57 -19.53 9.72
C GLU A 278 -10.33 -20.84 10.00
N ASP A 279 -9.93 -21.58 11.05
CA ASP A 279 -10.56 -22.84 11.41
C ASP A 279 -12.02 -22.64 11.83
N ASP A 280 -12.29 -21.63 12.66
CA ASP A 280 -13.66 -21.24 13.01
C ASP A 280 -14.49 -20.87 11.77
N PHE A 281 -13.88 -20.16 10.81
CA PHE A 281 -14.53 -19.81 9.56
C PHE A 281 -14.85 -21.04 8.72
N ASN A 282 -13.91 -21.99 8.63
CA ASN A 282 -14.07 -23.24 7.88
C ASN A 282 -15.08 -24.19 8.52
N SER A 283 -15.20 -24.19 9.86
CA SER A 283 -16.23 -24.92 10.59
C SER A 283 -17.62 -24.27 10.54
N GLY A 284 -17.73 -23.08 9.94
CA GLY A 284 -19.01 -22.37 9.80
C GLY A 284 -19.45 -21.60 11.05
N ASN A 285 -18.55 -21.40 12.02
CA ASN A 285 -18.88 -20.82 13.33
C ASN A 285 -19.19 -19.32 13.28
N CYS A 286 -18.81 -18.62 12.20
CA CYS A 286 -18.86 -17.16 12.11
C CYS A 286 -19.50 -16.63 10.81
N LEU A 287 -20.39 -17.40 10.17
CA LEU A 287 -21.02 -17.03 8.89
C LEU A 287 -22.16 -16.00 9.01
N LYS A 288 -22.22 -15.24 10.11
CA LYS A 288 -23.22 -14.21 10.38
C LYS A 288 -22.54 -12.95 10.90
N CYS A 289 -23.15 -11.80 10.65
CA CYS A 289 -22.71 -10.51 11.16
C CYS A 289 -23.86 -9.86 11.92
N ASP A 290 -23.53 -9.11 12.97
CA ASP A 290 -24.50 -8.26 13.67
C ASP A 290 -24.75 -7.01 12.81
N GLY A 291 -25.71 -7.12 11.88
CA GLY A 291 -26.01 -6.10 10.89
C GLY A 291 -25.31 -6.35 9.55
N LYS A 292 -24.83 -5.28 8.90
CA LYS A 292 -24.19 -5.39 7.58
C LYS A 292 -22.76 -5.90 7.72
N CYS A 293 -22.46 -7.02 7.07
CA CYS A 293 -21.09 -7.54 7.04
C CYS A 293 -20.11 -6.53 6.42
N PRO A 294 -18.91 -6.37 6.98
CA PRO A 294 -17.86 -5.55 6.40
C PRO A 294 -17.47 -6.02 5.00
N THR A 295 -17.14 -5.07 4.13
CA THR A 295 -16.74 -5.34 2.75
C THR A 295 -15.26 -5.05 2.60
N MET A 296 -14.49 -6.01 2.12
CA MET A 296 -13.07 -5.79 1.82
C MET A 296 -12.92 -4.83 0.63
N GLY A 297 -11.89 -3.97 0.67
CA GLY A 297 -11.47 -3.13 -0.46
C GLY A 297 -11.83 -1.65 -0.34
N PHE A 298 -11.92 -0.94 -1.47
CA PHE A 298 -11.98 0.52 -1.49
C PHE A 298 -13.21 1.08 -0.77
N ARG A 299 -14.39 0.47 -0.98
CA ARG A 299 -15.67 0.88 -0.40
C ARG A 299 -15.89 0.40 1.05
N LEU A 300 -14.85 -0.11 1.71
CA LEU A 300 -14.89 -0.43 3.13
C LEU A 300 -15.39 0.79 3.93
N ASP A 301 -16.43 0.58 4.72
CA ASP A 301 -16.94 1.63 5.59
C ASP A 301 -15.98 1.81 6.76
N THR A 302 -15.27 2.94 6.73
CA THR A 302 -14.30 3.35 7.74
C THR A 302 -14.86 4.46 8.62
N LYS A 303 -16.16 4.76 8.54
CA LYS A 303 -16.79 5.78 9.38
C LYS A 303 -16.55 5.42 10.85
N ASN A 304 -16.12 6.42 11.62
CA ASN A 304 -15.81 6.34 13.04
C ASN A 304 -14.62 5.44 13.41
N ASN A 305 -13.91 4.82 12.45
CA ASN A 305 -12.73 3.97 12.69
C ASN A 305 -12.97 2.84 13.71
N THR A 306 -14.20 2.32 13.82
CA THR A 306 -14.57 1.34 14.85
C THR A 306 -14.40 -0.11 14.41
N LEU A 307 -14.25 -0.37 13.11
CA LEU A 307 -14.10 -1.73 12.62
C LEU A 307 -12.74 -2.29 13.04
N SER A 308 -12.75 -3.40 13.79
CA SER A 308 -11.52 -4.07 14.17
C SER A 308 -11.64 -5.59 14.22
N GLY A 309 -10.53 -6.27 13.96
CA GLY A 309 -10.39 -7.72 14.05
C GLY A 309 -10.07 -8.38 12.71
N SER A 310 -10.20 -9.71 12.70
CA SER A 310 -9.90 -10.55 11.53
C SER A 310 -11.18 -10.91 10.78
N PHE A 311 -11.13 -10.78 9.46
CA PHE A 311 -12.28 -10.96 8.57
C PHE A 311 -11.98 -11.99 7.48
N TYR A 312 -12.85 -12.99 7.33
CA TYR A 312 -12.64 -14.12 6.44
C TYR A 312 -13.73 -14.23 5.37
N PHE A 313 -13.34 -14.66 4.17
CA PHE A 313 -14.25 -14.96 3.07
C PHE A 313 -13.55 -15.83 2.02
N ARG A 314 -14.33 -16.40 1.11
CA ARG A 314 -13.83 -17.15 -0.05
C ARG A 314 -13.97 -16.31 -1.32
N THR A 315 -13.12 -16.57 -2.30
CA THR A 315 -13.22 -15.97 -3.64
C THR A 315 -13.01 -17.02 -4.73
N THR A 316 -13.49 -16.76 -5.94
CA THR A 316 -13.19 -17.55 -7.14
C THR A 316 -11.73 -17.44 -7.55
N ASP A 317 -11.30 -18.32 -8.45
CA ASP A 317 -9.93 -18.43 -8.96
C ASP A 317 -9.59 -17.43 -10.09
N THR A 318 -10.61 -16.85 -10.71
CA THR A 318 -10.53 -15.99 -11.89
C THR A 318 -11.30 -14.69 -11.70
N ALA A 319 -10.85 -13.64 -12.40
CA ALA A 319 -11.48 -12.32 -12.38
C ALA A 319 -12.83 -12.34 -13.14
N PRO A 320 -13.86 -11.59 -12.70
CA PRO A 320 -13.94 -10.87 -11.44
C PRO A 320 -14.01 -11.84 -10.27
N TYR A 321 -13.05 -11.75 -9.35
CA TYR A 321 -12.95 -12.63 -8.18
C TYR A 321 -14.21 -12.41 -7.34
N ARG A 322 -15.13 -13.36 -7.38
CA ARG A 322 -16.44 -13.30 -6.73
C ARG A 322 -16.42 -14.17 -5.47
N ARG A 323 -17.28 -13.87 -4.50
CA ARG A 323 -17.59 -14.82 -3.43
C ARG A 323 -18.39 -16.00 -3.98
#